data_AF-A0A9D7T4Q4-F1
#
_entry.id   AF-A0A9D7T4Q4-F1
#
_cell.length_a   1.000
_cell.length_b   1.000
_cell.length_c   1.000
_cell.angle_alpha   90.00
_cell.angle_beta   90.00
_cell.angle_gamma   90.00
#
_symmetry.space_group_name_H-M   'P 1'
#
loop_
_entity.id
_entity.type
_entity.pdbx_description
1 polymer ?
#
loop_
_entity_poly.entity_id
_entity_poly.type
_entity_poly.pdbx_seq_one_letter_code
_entity_poly.pdbx_strand_id
1 'polypeptide(L)'
;MPLLKTLSLQTKLSHQLWSRFLSALFLGFFCIVFVGCGGGDSGGSGSGTTPNPPPTPPPAVTSPAITAQPASQSVTVGSAATFSVTATGTAPFTYQWRKNGAAISGATTSSYRIAATSTTDNGATFSVVVSNSAGSITSSVATLSVNPATGPGAVITTQPSDCTVAIGQTATFTVTASGTPAPTFAWQRSSDGITWTPISGATSATYSFTSALSDDSALFRAVATNSTNTAYSEAAAIYVFPPTGNANGHFAVPAEARAEDVSTPDHVVGTGTPESCTADAFIAAVALGGKITFNGGAQPFTILLNRPAKVFNNKPNVVIDGGGLVTLSGGGTTRILYMNTCDSNQVWTTSHCQDQETPHLTVQNLTFIDGSSKSETAYDGGGAIWVRGGRFKIVNCRFLANVCADLGPDVGGAAVRVFSQYQGLPVYVVNSTFGGSSTYGNVGSNGGGISSIGVSWAIYNSVFSYNRAIGNGGNSVVNGTQVGNGGSGGAIYMDGNTMTLSLYGTLIEENTVNMHGSAIFFITNNHDGTVHIEDSVIRNNHGGSWYTLPGISMHSDTRQEIINSTVQ
;
A
#
# COMPACT_ATOMS: atom_id res chain seq x y z
N MET A 1 -49.77 -4.71 -16.96
CA MET A 1 -49.55 -4.93 -18.40
C MET A 1 -48.17 -4.38 -18.76
N PRO A 2 -47.19 -5.26 -19.04
CA PRO A 2 -45.79 -4.94 -19.35
C PRO A 2 -45.48 -5.10 -20.85
N LEU A 3 -44.53 -4.35 -21.40
CA LEU A 3 -43.85 -4.60 -22.69
C LEU A 3 -42.67 -3.60 -22.72
N LEU A 4 -41.44 -3.87 -23.13
CA LEU A 4 -40.76 -5.06 -23.62
C LEU A 4 -39.27 -4.64 -23.69
N LYS A 5 -38.31 -5.42 -23.18
CA LYS A 5 -36.96 -5.46 -23.76
C LYS A 5 -36.39 -6.85 -23.56
N THR A 6 -36.28 -7.52 -24.69
CA THR A 6 -35.99 -8.94 -24.87
C THR A 6 -34.49 -9.21 -24.83
N LEU A 7 -34.19 -10.39 -24.29
CA LEU A 7 -32.94 -11.16 -24.27
C LEU A 7 -31.99 -11.02 -25.48
N SER A 8 -30.69 -11.19 -25.21
CA SER A 8 -29.90 -12.22 -25.90
C SER A 8 -28.73 -12.67 -25.02
N LEU A 9 -28.87 -13.89 -24.50
CA LEU A 9 -27.86 -14.64 -23.74
C LEU A 9 -27.72 -15.99 -24.46
N GLN A 10 -26.61 -16.22 -25.15
CA GLN A 10 -26.06 -17.48 -25.71
C GLN A 10 -24.59 -17.17 -26.09
N THR A 11 -23.54 -17.96 -25.86
CA THR A 11 -23.41 -19.40 -25.57
C THR A 11 -21.97 -19.71 -25.12
N LYS A 12 -21.83 -20.63 -24.15
CA LYS A 12 -20.93 -21.82 -24.05
C LYS A 12 -19.51 -21.75 -24.69
N LEU A 13 -18.42 -21.94 -23.95
CA LEU A 13 -17.82 -23.17 -23.36
C LEU A 13 -16.67 -23.75 -24.23
N SER A 14 -15.59 -24.18 -23.56
CA SER A 14 -14.39 -24.91 -24.05
C SER A 14 -13.34 -24.03 -24.76
N HIS A 15 -12.03 -24.10 -24.54
CA HIS A 15 -11.14 -25.19 -24.14
C HIS A 15 -9.92 -24.64 -23.38
N GLN A 16 -9.54 -25.29 -22.27
CA GLN A 16 -8.14 -25.40 -21.90
C GLN A 16 -7.44 -26.30 -22.94
N LEU A 17 -6.23 -25.93 -23.36
CA LEU A 17 -5.10 -26.84 -23.56
C LEU A 17 -3.82 -26.03 -23.88
N TRP A 18 -2.93 -26.11 -22.91
CA TRP A 18 -1.47 -26.12 -22.93
C TRP A 18 -0.63 -25.42 -24.02
N SER A 19 0.38 -24.76 -23.43
CA SER A 19 1.62 -24.27 -23.99
C SER A 19 2.41 -25.32 -24.77
N ARG A 20 3.13 -24.83 -25.79
CA ARG A 20 4.55 -25.08 -26.12
C ARG A 20 4.71 -24.93 -27.63
N PHE A 21 5.47 -23.94 -28.09
CA PHE A 21 6.35 -24.12 -29.24
C PHE A 21 7.54 -23.16 -29.13
N LEU A 22 8.70 -23.74 -28.83
CA LEU A 22 10.02 -23.19 -29.06
C LEU A 22 10.76 -24.19 -29.94
N SER A 23 11.45 -23.67 -30.97
CA SER A 23 12.62 -24.24 -31.63
C SER A 23 12.48 -25.55 -32.43
N ALA A 24 12.59 -25.44 -33.76
CA ALA A 24 13.30 -26.44 -34.55
C ALA A 24 13.90 -25.79 -35.81
N LEU A 25 15.23 -25.90 -35.89
CA LEU A 25 16.13 -25.48 -36.93
C LEU A 25 15.99 -26.43 -38.15
N PHE A 26 15.84 -25.88 -39.35
CA PHE A 26 15.89 -26.64 -40.60
C PHE A 26 17.34 -27.01 -40.95
N LEU A 27 17.63 -28.30 -41.03
CA LEU A 27 18.74 -28.88 -41.80
C LEU A 27 18.19 -30.07 -42.59
N GLY A 28 18.50 -30.16 -43.88
CA GLY A 28 18.21 -31.36 -44.68
C GLY A 28 18.15 -31.10 -46.18
N PHE A 29 19.31 -31.17 -46.82
CA PHE A 29 19.50 -31.12 -48.27
C PHE A 29 19.15 -32.47 -48.94
N PHE A 30 18.54 -32.35 -50.12
CA PHE A 30 18.52 -33.19 -51.32
C PHE A 30 18.97 -34.67 -51.32
N CYS A 31 18.01 -35.50 -51.75
CA CYS A 31 17.97 -36.33 -52.97
C CYS A 31 19.09 -37.36 -53.28
N ILE A 32 18.64 -38.61 -53.41
CA ILE A 32 19.35 -39.81 -53.87
C ILE A 32 19.15 -39.98 -55.39
N VAL A 33 20.22 -40.22 -56.16
CA VAL A 33 20.18 -41.02 -57.40
C VAL A 33 21.42 -41.91 -57.48
N PHE A 34 21.18 -43.17 -57.84
CA PHE A 34 22.09 -44.33 -57.95
C PHE A 34 23.23 -44.17 -58.97
N VAL A 35 24.40 -44.76 -58.67
CA VAL A 35 25.20 -45.58 -59.63
C VAL A 35 25.94 -46.68 -58.86
N GLY A 36 25.85 -47.91 -59.37
CA GLY A 36 26.55 -49.08 -58.84
C GLY A 36 27.82 -49.44 -59.61
N CYS A 37 28.75 -50.03 -58.84
CA CYS A 37 29.66 -51.14 -59.12
C CYS A 37 30.79 -51.02 -60.16
N GLY A 38 32.02 -51.26 -59.69
CA GLY A 38 32.87 -52.31 -60.27
C GLY A 38 34.26 -51.90 -60.76
N GLY A 39 35.29 -52.54 -60.19
CA GLY A 39 36.51 -52.90 -60.92
C GLY A 39 37.80 -52.24 -60.46
N GLY A 40 38.61 -53.00 -59.72
CA GLY A 40 40.05 -52.74 -59.56
C GLY A 40 40.87 -53.72 -60.40
N ASP A 41 41.99 -53.20 -60.91
CA ASP A 41 43.30 -53.83 -61.23
C ASP A 41 43.34 -55.01 -62.23
N SER A 42 44.36 -55.21 -63.08
CA SER A 42 45.61 -54.52 -63.44
C SER A 42 46.24 -55.28 -64.63
N GLY A 43 47.13 -54.62 -65.38
CA GLY A 43 48.24 -55.26 -66.09
C GLY A 43 48.16 -55.36 -67.62
N GLY A 44 49.19 -54.88 -68.32
CA GLY A 44 49.48 -55.27 -69.70
C GLY A 44 50.14 -54.19 -70.57
N SER A 45 51.44 -54.32 -70.76
CA SER A 45 52.38 -53.51 -71.55
C SER A 45 52.03 -53.32 -73.04
N GLY A 46 52.38 -52.15 -73.62
CA GLY A 46 52.43 -51.94 -75.06
C GLY A 46 52.93 -50.55 -75.48
N SER A 47 54.14 -50.49 -76.01
CA SER A 47 54.83 -49.33 -76.58
C SER A 47 54.08 -48.70 -77.76
N GLY A 48 53.92 -47.37 -77.76
CA GLY A 48 53.48 -46.58 -78.91
C GLY A 48 53.59 -45.07 -78.63
N THR A 49 54.56 -44.42 -79.27
CA THR A 49 54.80 -42.97 -79.16
C THR A 49 53.72 -42.17 -79.92
N THR A 50 52.89 -41.41 -79.21
CA THR A 50 52.11 -40.29 -79.78
C THR A 50 52.49 -38.99 -79.07
N PRO A 51 52.61 -37.85 -79.79
CA PRO A 51 52.94 -36.57 -79.15
C PRO A 51 51.85 -36.17 -78.16
N ASN A 52 52.26 -35.68 -76.99
CA ASN A 52 51.41 -35.13 -75.95
C ASN A 52 50.50 -34.01 -76.54
N PRO A 53 49.16 -34.00 -76.34
CA PRO A 53 48.36 -32.86 -76.70
C PRO A 53 48.82 -31.62 -75.89
N PRO A 54 48.70 -30.41 -76.43
CA PRO A 54 49.08 -29.20 -75.69
C PRO A 54 48.29 -29.13 -74.38
N PRO A 55 48.87 -28.60 -73.29
CA PRO A 55 48.10 -28.35 -72.08
C PRO A 55 46.87 -27.50 -72.46
N THR A 56 45.67 -28.00 -72.15
CA THR A 56 44.45 -27.20 -72.26
C THR A 56 44.65 -25.91 -71.47
N PRO A 57 44.38 -24.72 -72.05
CA PRO A 57 44.49 -23.47 -71.32
C PRO A 57 43.69 -23.55 -70.01
N PRO A 58 44.17 -22.99 -68.89
CA PRO A 58 43.37 -22.90 -67.68
C PRO A 58 41.99 -22.33 -68.02
N PRO A 59 40.89 -22.81 -67.40
CA PRO A 59 39.56 -22.25 -67.61
C PRO A 59 39.62 -20.73 -67.45
N ALA A 60 39.14 -19.99 -68.45
CA ALA A 60 39.18 -18.54 -68.42
C ALA A 60 38.43 -18.03 -67.17
N VAL A 61 39.14 -17.30 -66.31
CA VAL A 61 38.53 -16.68 -65.13
C VAL A 61 37.61 -15.56 -65.62
N THR A 62 36.33 -15.67 -65.32
CA THR A 62 35.31 -14.68 -65.71
C THR A 62 35.11 -13.67 -64.58
N SER A 63 35.12 -12.37 -64.91
CA SER A 63 34.86 -11.29 -63.95
C SER A 63 33.45 -11.42 -63.35
N PRO A 64 33.21 -10.90 -62.13
CA PRO A 64 31.91 -11.06 -61.48
C PRO A 64 30.82 -10.27 -62.20
N ALA A 65 29.64 -10.85 -62.36
CA ALA A 65 28.43 -10.19 -62.86
C ALA A 65 27.30 -10.34 -61.84
N ILE A 66 26.67 -9.23 -61.45
CA ILE A 66 25.56 -9.24 -60.49
C ILE A 66 24.25 -9.57 -61.21
N THR A 67 23.67 -10.71 -60.86
CA THR A 67 22.40 -11.20 -61.43
C THR A 67 21.19 -10.86 -60.55
N ALA A 68 21.40 -10.60 -59.26
CA ALA A 68 20.40 -10.05 -58.37
C ALA A 68 20.99 -8.88 -57.56
N GLN A 69 20.45 -7.69 -57.78
CA GLN A 69 20.84 -6.47 -57.09
C GLN A 69 20.23 -6.43 -55.67
N PRO A 70 20.85 -5.70 -54.72
CA PRO A 70 20.21 -5.42 -53.44
C PRO A 70 18.95 -4.59 -53.65
N ALA A 71 17.84 -5.01 -53.03
CA ALA A 71 16.58 -4.28 -53.04
C ALA A 71 16.53 -3.26 -51.89
N SER A 72 15.97 -2.09 -52.13
CA SER A 72 15.61 -1.14 -51.06
C SER A 72 14.70 -1.80 -50.03
N GLN A 73 14.85 -1.43 -48.76
CA GLN A 73 14.08 -1.98 -47.64
C GLN A 73 13.28 -0.85 -46.98
N SER A 74 12.04 -1.14 -46.58
CA SER A 74 11.25 -0.26 -45.72
C SER A 74 10.83 -1.03 -44.49
N VAL A 75 11.25 -0.58 -43.31
CA VAL A 75 11.02 -1.25 -42.03
C VAL A 75 10.59 -0.24 -40.97
N THR A 76 9.98 -0.70 -39.89
CA THR A 76 9.74 0.13 -38.71
C THR A 76 10.95 0.17 -37.80
N VAL A 77 11.12 1.26 -37.04
CA VAL A 77 12.19 1.37 -36.04
C VAL A 77 12.22 0.14 -35.12
N GLY A 78 13.41 -0.34 -34.76
CA GLY A 78 13.61 -1.55 -33.97
C GLY A 78 13.55 -2.86 -34.76
N SER A 79 12.93 -2.86 -35.95
CA SER A 79 12.90 -4.04 -36.82
C SER A 79 14.25 -4.27 -37.52
N ALA A 80 14.53 -5.52 -37.89
CA ALA A 80 15.71 -5.87 -38.67
C ALA A 80 15.54 -5.54 -40.16
N ALA A 81 16.63 -5.17 -40.83
CA ALA A 81 16.67 -4.99 -42.28
C ALA A 81 17.81 -5.82 -42.89
N THR A 82 17.58 -6.50 -44.00
CA THR A 82 18.60 -7.34 -44.67
C THR A 82 18.72 -6.98 -46.14
N PHE A 83 19.95 -6.75 -46.59
CA PHE A 83 20.31 -6.56 -47.99
C PHE A 83 21.07 -7.79 -48.47
N SER A 84 20.83 -8.25 -49.71
CA SER A 84 21.51 -9.41 -50.29
C SER A 84 21.86 -9.15 -51.75
N VAL A 85 22.89 -9.84 -52.25
CA VAL A 85 23.34 -9.79 -53.64
C VAL A 85 23.60 -11.20 -54.15
N THR A 86 23.30 -11.46 -55.43
CA THR A 86 23.71 -12.69 -56.12
C THR A 86 24.67 -12.31 -57.25
N ALA A 87 25.84 -12.95 -57.28
CA ALA A 87 26.84 -12.76 -58.31
C ALA A 87 27.18 -14.08 -59.01
N THR A 88 27.51 -13.97 -60.29
CA THR A 88 28.00 -15.05 -61.17
C THR A 88 29.42 -14.72 -61.63
N GLY A 89 30.14 -15.69 -62.19
CA GLY A 89 31.55 -15.58 -62.56
C GLY A 89 32.38 -16.67 -61.89
N THR A 90 33.70 -16.60 -62.01
CA THR A 90 34.60 -17.60 -61.42
C THR A 90 34.85 -17.29 -59.94
N ALA A 91 34.45 -18.19 -59.05
CA ALA A 91 34.72 -18.12 -57.61
C ALA A 91 36.24 -18.27 -57.31
N PRO A 92 36.74 -17.85 -56.13
CA PRO A 92 36.03 -17.27 -54.98
C PRO A 92 35.65 -15.79 -55.18
N PHE A 93 34.50 -15.40 -54.62
CA PHE A 93 34.09 -13.99 -54.53
C PHE A 93 34.44 -13.41 -53.17
N THR A 94 34.91 -12.17 -53.17
CA THR A 94 34.99 -11.33 -51.97
C THR A 94 33.94 -10.24 -52.05
N TYR A 95 33.21 -10.03 -50.97
CA TYR A 95 32.21 -8.97 -50.85
C TYR A 95 32.71 -7.87 -49.94
N GLN A 96 32.28 -6.64 -50.19
CA GLN A 96 32.46 -5.53 -49.26
C GLN A 96 31.23 -4.63 -49.32
N TRP A 97 30.37 -4.72 -48.31
CA TRP A 97 29.23 -3.81 -48.19
C TRP A 97 29.68 -2.41 -47.82
N ARG A 98 28.94 -1.41 -48.31
CA ARG A 98 29.16 0.00 -48.07
C ARG A 98 27.87 0.67 -47.61
N LYS A 99 27.95 1.52 -46.60
CA LYS A 99 26.88 2.42 -46.15
C LYS A 99 27.26 3.84 -46.54
N ASN A 100 26.41 4.54 -47.28
CA ASN A 100 26.67 5.91 -47.74
C ASN A 100 28.03 6.06 -48.45
N GLY A 101 28.40 5.06 -49.25
CA GLY A 101 29.67 5.02 -49.98
C GLY A 101 30.89 4.55 -49.18
N ALA A 102 30.83 4.49 -47.84
CA ALA A 102 31.93 4.03 -46.99
C ALA A 102 31.85 2.53 -46.69
N ALA A 103 32.98 1.83 -46.68
CA ALA A 103 33.04 0.40 -46.38
C ALA A 103 32.60 0.10 -44.93
N ILE A 104 31.72 -0.90 -44.78
CA ILE A 104 31.28 -1.40 -43.49
C ILE A 104 32.27 -2.49 -43.06
N SER A 105 32.98 -2.28 -41.96
CA SER A 105 33.97 -3.23 -41.46
C SER A 105 33.33 -4.61 -41.22
N GLY A 106 34.00 -5.68 -41.68
CA GLY A 106 33.58 -7.07 -41.50
C GLY A 106 32.37 -7.52 -42.32
N ALA A 107 31.74 -6.63 -43.10
CA ALA A 107 30.59 -6.98 -43.93
C ALA A 107 31.04 -7.58 -45.27
N THR A 108 31.55 -8.82 -45.22
CA THR A 108 32.22 -9.51 -46.35
C THR A 108 31.45 -10.71 -46.90
N THR A 109 30.18 -10.85 -46.54
CA THR A 109 29.26 -11.90 -47.02
C THR A 109 28.34 -11.41 -48.13
N SER A 110 27.67 -12.34 -48.84
CA SER A 110 26.67 -12.04 -49.88
C SER A 110 25.40 -11.34 -49.36
N SER A 111 25.24 -11.23 -48.04
CA SER A 111 24.18 -10.47 -47.38
C SER A 111 24.71 -9.62 -46.23
N TYR A 112 24.05 -8.49 -45.95
CA TYR A 112 24.30 -7.64 -44.79
C TYR A 112 23.00 -7.40 -44.02
N ARG A 113 23.01 -7.65 -42.71
CA ARG A 113 21.84 -7.53 -41.84
C ARG A 113 22.06 -6.50 -40.75
N ILE A 114 21.12 -5.58 -40.62
CA ILE A 114 20.99 -4.66 -39.49
C ILE A 114 19.99 -5.32 -38.52
N ALA A 115 20.42 -5.59 -37.29
CA ALA A 115 19.61 -6.36 -36.32
C ALA A 115 18.42 -5.57 -35.77
N ALA A 116 18.61 -4.28 -35.49
CA ALA A 116 17.59 -3.34 -35.06
C ALA A 116 17.88 -1.97 -35.67
N THR A 117 16.97 -1.49 -36.52
CA THR A 117 17.10 -0.20 -37.20
C THR A 117 16.72 0.97 -36.29
N SER A 118 17.37 2.11 -36.47
CA SER A 118 17.05 3.36 -35.79
C SER A 118 16.58 4.43 -36.78
N THR A 119 15.99 5.52 -36.30
CA THR A 119 15.62 6.65 -37.18
C THR A 119 16.83 7.29 -37.86
N THR A 120 18.04 7.15 -37.31
CA THR A 120 19.29 7.62 -37.94
C THR A 120 19.72 6.79 -39.15
N ASP A 121 19.15 5.58 -39.31
CA ASP A 121 19.37 4.75 -40.49
C ASP A 121 18.43 5.12 -41.65
N ASN A 122 17.43 5.98 -41.42
CA ASN A 122 16.49 6.39 -42.44
C ASN A 122 17.20 7.18 -43.56
N GLY A 123 16.99 6.77 -44.81
CA GLY A 123 17.64 7.33 -45.99
C GLY A 123 19.06 6.82 -46.21
N ALA A 124 19.61 5.94 -45.34
CA ALA A 124 20.92 5.35 -45.55
C ALA A 124 20.93 4.50 -46.84
N THR A 125 22.02 4.61 -47.59
CA THR A 125 22.20 3.90 -48.86
C THR A 125 23.19 2.76 -48.72
N PHE A 126 22.88 1.62 -49.33
CA PHE A 126 23.66 0.40 -49.28
C PHE A 126 24.06 -0.04 -50.69
N SER A 127 25.34 -0.33 -50.87
CA SER A 127 25.87 -0.97 -52.07
C SER A 127 26.92 -2.00 -51.67
N VAL A 128 27.21 -2.95 -52.56
CA VAL A 128 28.24 -3.96 -52.33
C VAL A 128 29.20 -4.01 -53.50
N VAL A 129 30.49 -4.10 -53.20
CA VAL A 129 31.53 -4.40 -54.18
C VAL A 129 31.74 -5.91 -54.17
N VAL A 130 31.65 -6.55 -55.33
CA VAL A 130 31.93 -7.98 -55.52
C VAL A 130 33.14 -8.11 -56.42
N SER A 131 34.19 -8.79 -55.95
CA SER A 131 35.43 -8.96 -56.70
C SER A 131 35.93 -10.40 -56.72
N ASN A 132 36.67 -10.75 -57.77
CA ASN A 132 37.50 -11.94 -57.88
C ASN A 132 38.83 -11.57 -58.57
N SER A 133 39.66 -12.55 -58.93
CA SER A 133 40.95 -12.30 -59.59
C SER A 133 40.86 -11.70 -60.99
N ALA A 134 39.69 -11.75 -61.64
CA ALA A 134 39.46 -11.20 -62.99
C ALA A 134 38.82 -9.80 -62.98
N GLY A 135 38.41 -9.27 -61.82
CA GLY A 135 37.89 -7.91 -61.73
C GLY A 135 36.93 -7.67 -60.57
N SER A 136 36.27 -6.52 -60.62
CA SER A 136 35.35 -6.06 -59.58
C SER A 136 34.15 -5.35 -60.21
N ILE A 137 32.97 -5.55 -59.61
CA ILE A 137 31.74 -4.86 -59.98
C ILE A 137 31.07 -4.30 -58.72
N THR A 138 30.50 -3.09 -58.85
CA THR A 138 29.70 -2.46 -57.80
C THR A 138 28.21 -2.66 -58.11
N SER A 139 27.43 -3.05 -57.10
CA SER A 139 25.96 -3.14 -57.22
C SER A 139 25.29 -1.79 -57.46
N SER A 140 24.02 -1.82 -57.87
CA SER A 140 23.14 -0.66 -57.72
C SER A 140 22.97 -0.30 -56.24
N VAL A 141 22.54 0.93 -55.98
CA VAL A 141 22.29 1.43 -54.63
C VAL A 141 20.89 1.02 -54.16
N ALA A 142 20.79 0.44 -52.97
CA ALA A 142 19.56 0.18 -52.26
C ALA A 142 19.40 1.18 -51.11
N THR A 143 18.19 1.72 -50.90
CA THR A 143 17.92 2.66 -49.82
C THR A 143 17.19 1.97 -48.67
N LEU A 144 17.55 2.31 -47.43
CA LEU A 144 16.82 1.93 -46.23
C LEU A 144 15.86 3.05 -45.81
N SER A 145 14.58 2.78 -45.80
CA SER A 145 13.56 3.64 -45.19
C SER A 145 13.16 3.06 -43.83
N VAL A 146 13.31 3.87 -42.77
CA VAL A 146 12.94 3.49 -41.40
C VAL A 146 11.78 4.36 -40.95
N ASN A 147 10.60 3.77 -40.84
CA ASN A 147 9.39 4.46 -40.44
C ASN A 147 9.24 4.45 -38.90
N PRO A 148 8.73 5.54 -38.29
CA PRO A 148 8.31 5.51 -36.89
C PRO A 148 7.28 4.42 -36.66
N ALA A 149 7.35 3.74 -35.51
CA ALA A 149 6.28 2.83 -35.11
C ALA A 149 5.04 3.67 -34.74
N THR A 150 3.96 3.51 -35.50
CA THR A 150 2.67 4.18 -35.28
C THR A 150 1.62 3.16 -34.83
N GLY A 151 0.81 3.52 -33.85
CA GLY A 151 -0.26 2.71 -33.30
C GLY A 151 -1.06 3.52 -32.26
N PRO A 152 -1.98 2.88 -31.52
CA PRO A 152 -2.72 3.57 -30.47
C PRO A 152 -1.77 4.17 -29.44
N GLY A 153 -2.07 5.39 -28.99
CA GLY A 153 -1.37 6.02 -27.88
C GLY A 153 -1.42 5.17 -26.61
N ALA A 154 -0.50 5.46 -25.68
CA ALA A 154 -0.56 4.97 -24.33
C ALA A 154 -1.90 5.38 -23.67
N VAL A 155 -2.55 4.41 -23.04
CA VAL A 155 -3.78 4.56 -22.27
C VAL A 155 -3.64 3.76 -20.98
N ILE A 156 -3.83 4.39 -19.83
CA ILE A 156 -3.94 3.70 -18.54
C ILE A 156 -5.30 2.99 -18.49
N THR A 157 -5.29 1.68 -18.29
CA THR A 157 -6.49 0.83 -18.27
C THR A 157 -6.90 0.39 -16.87
N THR A 158 -5.97 0.42 -15.90
CA THR A 158 -6.25 0.24 -14.46
C THR A 158 -5.51 1.32 -13.70
N GLN A 159 -6.25 2.07 -12.87
CA GLN A 159 -5.72 3.14 -12.04
C GLN A 159 -5.05 2.57 -10.77
N PRO A 160 -4.06 3.26 -10.18
CA PRO A 160 -3.57 2.90 -8.87
C PRO A 160 -4.65 3.18 -7.82
N SER A 161 -4.65 2.41 -6.74
CA SER A 161 -5.54 2.60 -5.59
C SER A 161 -4.76 3.22 -4.44
N ASP A 162 -5.46 3.96 -3.58
CA ASP A 162 -4.91 4.47 -2.33
C ASP A 162 -4.34 3.32 -1.48
N CYS A 163 -3.29 3.61 -0.73
CA CYS A 163 -2.56 2.63 0.07
C CYS A 163 -2.50 3.08 1.52
N THR A 164 -2.94 2.23 2.44
CA THR A 164 -2.78 2.45 3.88
C THR A 164 -1.76 1.46 4.41
N VAL A 165 -0.77 1.95 5.18
CA VAL A 165 0.37 1.13 5.59
C VAL A 165 0.94 1.62 6.93
N ALA A 166 1.49 0.73 7.75
CA ALA A 166 2.24 1.16 8.94
C ALA A 166 3.63 1.70 8.52
N ILE A 167 4.20 2.64 9.26
CA ILE A 167 5.58 3.09 9.03
C ILE A 167 6.56 1.90 8.98
N GLY A 168 7.49 1.93 8.02
CA GLY A 168 8.52 0.91 7.83
C GLY A 168 8.05 -0.33 7.05
N GLN A 169 6.77 -0.41 6.69
CA GLN A 169 6.25 -1.48 5.83
C GLN A 169 6.31 -1.09 4.35
N THR A 170 6.20 -2.07 3.46
CA THR A 170 6.25 -1.83 2.01
C THR A 170 4.92 -1.31 1.49
N ALA A 171 4.90 -0.07 1.00
CA ALA A 171 3.80 0.47 0.22
C ALA A 171 3.93 0.05 -1.25
N THR A 172 2.82 -0.22 -1.95
CA THR A 172 2.82 -0.65 -3.35
C THR A 172 1.69 0.02 -4.14
N PHE A 173 2.02 0.61 -5.28
CA PHE A 173 1.08 1.14 -6.26
C PHE A 173 1.25 0.41 -7.59
N THR A 174 0.15 0.04 -8.25
CA THR A 174 0.17 -0.71 -9.52
C THR A 174 -0.79 -0.10 -10.52
N VAL A 175 -0.37 -0.07 -11.80
CA VAL A 175 -1.22 0.30 -12.93
C VAL A 175 -1.14 -0.73 -14.04
N THR A 176 -2.10 -0.70 -14.97
CA THR A 176 -1.94 -1.35 -16.28
C THR A 176 -2.11 -0.31 -17.37
N ALA A 177 -1.36 -0.45 -18.46
CA ALA A 177 -1.49 0.42 -19.63
C ALA A 177 -1.46 -0.39 -20.92
N SER A 178 -2.14 0.13 -21.94
CA SER A 178 -2.12 -0.39 -23.32
C SER A 178 -1.62 0.66 -24.28
N GLY A 179 -1.08 0.25 -25.43
CA GLY A 179 -0.60 1.14 -26.48
C GLY A 179 0.34 0.40 -27.42
N THR A 180 0.50 0.92 -28.64
CA THR A 180 1.47 0.38 -29.62
C THR A 180 2.29 1.52 -30.20
N PRO A 181 3.62 1.57 -29.99
CA PRO A 181 4.44 0.65 -29.20
C PRO A 181 4.01 0.54 -27.73
N ALA A 182 4.40 -0.57 -27.09
CA ALA A 182 4.13 -0.81 -25.68
C ALA A 182 4.64 0.36 -24.82
N PRO A 183 3.82 0.94 -23.93
CA PRO A 183 4.25 2.07 -23.13
C PRO A 183 5.38 1.72 -22.16
N THR A 184 6.32 2.65 -21.99
CA THR A 184 7.27 2.65 -20.87
C THR A 184 6.67 3.38 -19.68
N PHE A 185 7.04 3.00 -18.46
CA PHE A 185 6.52 3.60 -17.23
C PHE A 185 7.53 4.52 -16.55
N ALA A 186 7.00 5.53 -15.88
CA ALA A 186 7.65 6.29 -14.82
C ALA A 186 6.63 6.57 -13.71
N TRP A 187 7.08 6.90 -12.50
CA TRP A 187 6.20 7.35 -11.42
C TRP A 187 6.54 8.76 -10.97
N GLN A 188 5.53 9.49 -10.52
CA GLN A 188 5.66 10.83 -9.95
C GLN A 188 5.03 10.87 -8.56
N ARG A 189 5.60 11.70 -7.70
CA ARG A 189 5.08 12.03 -6.37
C ARG A 189 4.64 13.49 -6.32
N SER A 190 3.62 13.78 -5.51
CA SER A 190 3.18 15.13 -5.18
C SER A 190 2.78 15.24 -3.72
N SER A 191 2.92 16.43 -3.13
CA SER A 191 2.42 16.76 -1.78
C SER A 191 1.16 17.63 -1.81
N ASP A 192 0.85 18.24 -2.95
CA ASP A 192 -0.24 19.22 -3.11
C ASP A 192 -1.24 18.83 -4.23
N GLY A 193 -0.95 17.76 -4.97
CA GLY A 193 -1.71 17.32 -6.15
C GLY A 193 -1.47 18.17 -7.41
N ILE A 194 -0.69 19.25 -7.30
CA ILE A 194 -0.47 20.23 -8.36
C ILE A 194 0.95 20.08 -8.92
N THR A 195 1.95 20.06 -8.03
CA THR A 195 3.36 19.96 -8.38
C THR A 195 3.79 18.50 -8.31
N TRP A 196 4.24 17.96 -9.45
CA TRP A 196 4.61 16.55 -9.58
C TRP A 196 6.10 16.38 -9.84
N THR A 197 6.78 15.65 -8.96
CA THR A 197 8.22 15.35 -9.06
C THR A 197 8.44 13.91 -9.53
N PRO A 198 9.26 13.67 -10.57
CA PRO A 198 9.64 12.32 -10.99
C PRO A 198 10.35 11.53 -9.88
N ILE A 199 9.98 10.27 -9.72
CA ILE A 199 10.65 9.31 -8.84
C ILE A 199 11.71 8.58 -9.67
N SER A 200 12.98 8.80 -9.35
CA SER A 200 14.10 8.18 -10.08
C SER A 200 14.07 6.64 -9.97
N GLY A 201 14.27 5.95 -11.09
CA GLY A 201 14.34 4.47 -11.15
C GLY A 201 12.99 3.74 -11.15
N ALA A 202 11.88 4.41 -10.85
CA ALA A 202 10.54 3.82 -10.83
C ALA A 202 9.99 3.60 -12.25
N THR A 203 10.51 2.61 -12.97
CA THR A 203 10.25 2.40 -14.42
C THR A 203 9.34 1.20 -14.73
N SER A 204 8.76 0.59 -13.70
CA SER A 204 7.85 -0.55 -13.80
C SER A 204 6.38 -0.13 -13.64
N ALA A 205 5.46 -0.96 -14.12
CA ALA A 205 4.02 -0.77 -13.92
C ALA A 205 3.59 -0.85 -12.44
N THR A 206 4.45 -1.41 -11.59
CA THR A 206 4.33 -1.43 -10.13
C THR A 206 5.47 -0.64 -9.52
N TYR A 207 5.15 0.23 -8.54
CA TYR A 207 6.11 0.95 -7.72
C TYR A 207 5.93 0.57 -6.26
N SER A 208 7.03 0.16 -5.61
CA SER A 208 7.05 -0.23 -4.20
C SER A 208 8.21 0.42 -3.47
N PHE A 209 8.00 0.81 -2.21
CA PHE A 209 9.01 1.40 -1.34
C PHE A 209 8.68 1.18 0.13
N THR A 210 9.66 1.34 1.02
CA THR A 210 9.46 1.30 2.47
C THR A 210 8.90 2.63 2.95
N SER A 211 7.73 2.62 3.60
CA SER A 211 7.03 3.83 4.05
C SER A 211 7.74 4.55 5.19
N ALA A 212 7.71 5.88 5.16
CA ALA A 212 8.06 6.75 6.28
C ALA A 212 6.86 7.62 6.68
N LEU A 213 6.81 8.10 7.93
CA LEU A 213 5.74 9.02 8.36
C LEU A 213 5.71 10.32 7.53
N SER A 214 6.84 10.75 6.98
CA SER A 214 6.92 11.88 6.04
C SER A 214 6.25 11.63 4.69
N ASP A 215 5.90 10.38 4.41
CA ASP A 215 5.16 10.01 3.21
C ASP A 215 3.65 10.14 3.38
N ASP A 216 3.17 10.26 4.62
CA ASP A 216 1.75 10.36 4.90
C ASP A 216 1.04 11.46 4.08
N SER A 217 -0.10 11.12 3.52
CA SER A 217 -0.90 11.94 2.59
C SER A 217 -0.21 12.31 1.26
N ALA A 218 0.97 11.76 0.95
CA ALA A 218 1.60 11.97 -0.35
C ALA A 218 0.80 11.28 -1.47
N LEU A 219 0.78 11.91 -2.64
CA LEU A 219 0.09 11.43 -3.83
C LEU A 219 1.08 10.83 -4.82
N PHE A 220 0.69 9.73 -5.46
CA PHE A 220 1.46 9.01 -6.47
C PHE A 220 0.64 8.87 -7.75
N ARG A 221 1.29 9.07 -8.89
CA ARG A 221 0.68 8.76 -10.20
C ARG A 221 1.70 8.11 -11.13
N ALA A 222 1.21 7.20 -11.96
CA ALA A 222 1.99 6.61 -13.03
C ALA A 222 1.96 7.50 -14.28
N VAL A 223 3.04 7.44 -15.03
CA VAL A 223 3.23 8.09 -16.33
C VAL A 223 3.55 7.00 -17.33
N ALA A 224 2.67 6.78 -18.31
CA ALA A 224 2.86 5.81 -19.38
C ALA A 224 3.12 6.54 -20.69
N THR A 225 4.26 6.30 -21.32
CA THR A 225 4.69 7.00 -22.54
C THR A 225 4.98 6.02 -23.66
N ASN A 226 4.50 6.32 -24.86
CA ASN A 226 4.99 5.71 -26.09
C ASN A 226 5.33 6.78 -27.14
N SER A 227 5.66 6.38 -28.37
CA SER A 227 6.02 7.32 -29.44
C SER A 227 4.87 8.23 -29.89
N THR A 228 3.64 7.98 -29.45
CA THR A 228 2.45 8.74 -29.86
C THR A 228 2.04 9.77 -28.81
N ASN A 229 2.04 9.42 -27.53
CA ASN A 229 1.66 10.32 -26.43
C ASN A 229 2.25 9.87 -25.08
N THR A 230 1.97 10.71 -24.07
CA THR A 230 2.10 10.38 -22.66
C THR A 230 0.71 10.41 -22.01
N ALA A 231 0.37 9.35 -21.28
CA ALA A 231 -0.82 9.27 -20.43
C ALA A 231 -0.42 9.29 -18.96
N TYR A 232 -1.27 9.91 -18.14
CA TYR A 232 -1.13 9.97 -16.68
C TYR A 232 -2.25 9.16 -16.04
N SER A 233 -1.95 8.44 -14.96
CA SER A 233 -2.99 7.87 -14.11
C SER A 233 -3.65 8.95 -13.26
N GLU A 234 -4.79 8.60 -12.67
CA GLU A 234 -5.29 9.30 -11.49
C GLU A 234 -4.26 9.22 -10.35
N ALA A 235 -4.37 10.14 -9.40
CA ALA A 235 -3.54 10.15 -8.21
C ALA A 235 -4.06 9.13 -7.18
N ALA A 236 -3.14 8.42 -6.53
CA ALA A 236 -3.42 7.58 -5.37
C ALA A 236 -2.66 8.12 -4.15
N ALA A 237 -3.34 8.23 -3.01
CA ALA A 237 -2.76 8.66 -1.74
C ALA A 237 -2.10 7.49 -0.99
N ILE A 238 -1.06 7.80 -0.19
CA ILE A 238 -0.58 6.91 0.87
C ILE A 238 -1.00 7.45 2.25
N TYR A 239 -1.45 6.57 3.13
CA TYR A 239 -1.67 6.86 4.54
C TYR A 239 -0.71 6.03 5.38
N VAL A 240 0.18 6.68 6.13
CA VAL A 240 1.24 6.04 6.91
C VAL A 240 0.97 6.21 8.40
N PHE A 241 0.65 5.11 9.08
CA PHE A 241 0.32 5.14 10.51
C PHE A 241 1.52 4.84 11.43
N PRO A 242 1.55 5.43 12.64
CA PRO A 242 2.54 5.08 13.67
C PRO A 242 2.42 3.61 14.07
N PRO A 243 3.44 2.98 14.68
CA PRO A 243 3.29 1.62 15.22
C PRO A 243 2.28 1.58 16.38
N THR A 244 1.80 0.39 16.71
CA THR A 244 0.99 0.14 17.92
C THR A 244 1.90 0.02 19.13
N GLY A 245 1.56 0.72 20.21
CA GLY A 245 2.22 0.62 21.50
C GLY A 245 3.61 1.23 21.55
N ASN A 246 4.22 1.15 22.74
CA ASN A 246 5.56 1.62 23.01
C ASN A 246 6.55 0.55 22.59
N ALA A 247 7.36 0.83 21.56
CA ALA A 247 8.36 -0.11 21.06
C ALA A 247 9.40 -0.52 22.14
N ASN A 248 9.63 0.34 23.14
CA ASN A 248 10.52 0.06 24.26
C ASN A 248 9.77 -0.48 25.51
N GLY A 249 8.45 -0.61 25.43
CA GLY A 249 7.62 -1.13 26.52
C GLY A 249 7.58 -2.65 26.48
N HIS A 250 8.06 -3.29 27.55
CA HIS A 250 8.14 -4.76 27.65
C HIS A 250 7.56 -5.30 28.96
N PHE A 251 6.69 -4.54 29.62
CA PHE A 251 6.06 -4.96 30.86
C PHE A 251 5.16 -6.18 30.63
N ALA A 252 5.16 -7.11 31.59
CA ALA A 252 4.38 -8.34 31.48
C ALA A 252 2.88 -8.05 31.49
N VAL A 253 2.18 -8.49 30.45
CA VAL A 253 0.72 -8.30 30.32
C VAL A 253 -0.01 -9.45 31.05
N PRO A 254 -0.90 -9.15 32.01
CA PRO A 254 -1.68 -10.17 32.72
C PRO A 254 -2.68 -10.86 31.78
N ALA A 255 -3.08 -12.09 32.11
CA ALA A 255 -3.83 -12.94 31.19
C ALA A 255 -5.17 -12.32 30.74
N GLU A 256 -5.88 -11.68 31.65
CA GLU A 256 -7.17 -11.04 31.40
C GLU A 256 -7.08 -9.82 30.45
N ALA A 257 -5.91 -9.18 30.37
CA ALA A 257 -5.66 -8.03 29.52
C ALA A 257 -5.21 -8.40 28.09
N ARG A 258 -4.89 -9.67 27.82
CA ARG A 258 -4.38 -10.13 26.52
C ARG A 258 -5.47 -10.13 25.44
N ALA A 259 -5.04 -10.20 24.18
CA ALA A 259 -5.92 -10.39 23.03
C ALA A 259 -6.73 -11.69 23.15
N GLU A 260 -7.96 -11.66 22.65
CA GLU A 260 -8.84 -12.82 22.58
C GLU A 260 -8.50 -13.69 21.37
N ASP A 261 -8.71 -14.99 21.49
CA ASP A 261 -8.55 -15.94 20.37
C ASP A 261 -9.75 -15.85 19.41
N VAL A 262 -9.47 -15.49 18.16
CA VAL A 262 -10.47 -15.37 17.08
C VAL A 262 -10.28 -16.39 15.95
N SER A 263 -9.55 -17.48 16.19
CA SER A 263 -9.34 -18.56 15.20
C SER A 263 -10.63 -19.22 14.71
N THR A 264 -11.71 -19.13 15.50
CA THR A 264 -13.07 -19.57 15.14
C THR A 264 -14.03 -18.37 15.21
N PRO A 265 -14.10 -17.52 14.18
CA PRO A 265 -14.98 -16.36 14.20
C PRO A 265 -16.46 -16.77 14.08
N ASP A 266 -17.34 -16.07 14.81
CA ASP A 266 -18.79 -16.20 14.66
C ASP A 266 -19.27 -15.45 13.41
N HIS A 267 -18.61 -14.33 13.10
CA HIS A 267 -18.95 -13.45 11.99
C HIS A 267 -17.68 -13.01 11.23
N VAL A 268 -17.76 -13.07 9.90
CA VAL A 268 -16.71 -12.59 9.00
C VAL A 268 -17.29 -11.50 8.11
N VAL A 269 -16.74 -10.30 8.20
CA VAL A 269 -17.13 -9.15 7.37
C VAL A 269 -16.31 -9.17 6.08
N GLY A 270 -16.99 -9.23 4.92
CA GLY A 270 -16.35 -9.26 3.61
C GLY A 270 -16.20 -10.66 3.00
N THR A 271 -15.79 -10.69 1.72
CA THR A 271 -15.74 -11.89 0.87
C THR A 271 -14.43 -12.05 0.10
N GLY A 272 -13.39 -11.30 0.45
CA GLY A 272 -12.04 -11.42 -0.11
C GLY A 272 -11.49 -10.16 -0.78
N THR A 273 -12.25 -9.05 -0.80
CA THR A 273 -11.79 -7.76 -1.33
C THR A 273 -12.12 -6.62 -0.36
N PRO A 274 -11.36 -5.51 -0.36
CA PRO A 274 -11.64 -4.37 0.52
C PRO A 274 -13.07 -3.83 0.38
N GLU A 275 -13.58 -3.75 -0.85
CA GLU A 275 -14.90 -3.19 -1.18
C GLU A 275 -16.05 -4.05 -0.64
N SER A 276 -15.80 -5.34 -0.42
CA SER A 276 -16.79 -6.26 0.16
C SER A 276 -16.99 -6.04 1.66
N CYS A 277 -16.04 -5.39 2.35
CA CYS A 277 -16.10 -5.06 3.76
C CYS A 277 -16.86 -3.74 3.98
N THR A 278 -18.19 -3.78 3.87
CA THR A 278 -19.01 -2.56 3.96
C THR A 278 -19.27 -2.13 5.41
N ALA A 279 -19.52 -0.84 5.61
CA ALA A 279 -19.93 -0.30 6.91
C ALA A 279 -21.20 -0.98 7.45
N ASP A 280 -22.20 -1.23 6.60
CA ASP A 280 -23.44 -1.88 7.02
C ASP A 280 -23.21 -3.33 7.47
N ALA A 281 -22.35 -4.08 6.76
CA ALA A 281 -22.00 -5.44 7.15
C ALA A 281 -21.26 -5.46 8.50
N PHE A 282 -20.30 -4.55 8.69
CA PHE A 282 -19.61 -4.39 9.97
C PHE A 282 -20.57 -4.07 11.11
N ILE A 283 -21.44 -3.06 10.93
CA ILE A 283 -22.36 -2.64 11.99
C ILE A 283 -23.39 -3.74 12.30
N ALA A 284 -23.86 -4.47 11.29
CA ALA A 284 -24.73 -5.63 11.49
C ALA A 284 -24.04 -6.72 12.31
N ALA A 285 -22.77 -7.03 12.03
CA ALA A 285 -22.00 -8.00 12.81
C ALA A 285 -21.83 -7.56 14.28
N VAL A 286 -21.50 -6.29 14.52
CA VAL A 286 -21.40 -5.74 15.90
C VAL A 286 -22.72 -5.86 16.65
N ALA A 287 -23.86 -5.63 15.99
CA ALA A 287 -25.17 -5.79 16.61
C ALA A 287 -25.51 -7.25 16.97
N LEU A 288 -24.95 -8.22 16.25
CA LEU A 288 -25.13 -9.65 16.54
C LEU A 288 -24.29 -10.12 17.73
N GLY A 289 -23.13 -9.49 17.97
CA GLY A 289 -22.15 -9.86 18.99
C GLY A 289 -21.20 -10.98 18.53
N GLY A 290 -20.53 -11.66 19.46
CA GLY A 290 -19.60 -12.75 19.13
C GLY A 290 -18.21 -12.27 18.68
N LYS A 291 -17.44 -13.18 18.09
CA LYS A 291 -16.11 -12.94 17.52
C LYS A 291 -16.24 -12.51 16.06
N ILE A 292 -15.81 -11.28 15.78
CA ILE A 292 -15.96 -10.61 14.50
C ILE A 292 -14.58 -10.40 13.89
N THR A 293 -14.38 -10.92 12.69
CA THR A 293 -13.15 -10.78 11.88
C THR A 293 -13.49 -10.25 10.49
N PHE A 294 -12.46 -9.98 9.67
CA PHE A 294 -12.63 -9.39 8.34
C PHE A 294 -11.93 -10.21 7.26
N ASN A 295 -12.53 -10.25 6.08
CA ASN A 295 -12.00 -10.87 4.88
C ASN A 295 -12.00 -9.84 3.74
N GLY A 296 -11.10 -8.86 3.83
CA GLY A 296 -10.91 -7.81 2.81
C GLY A 296 -9.70 -8.02 1.91
N GLY A 297 -9.10 -9.21 1.91
CA GLY A 297 -7.84 -9.49 1.23
C GLY A 297 -6.62 -9.25 2.11
N ALA A 298 -5.43 -9.28 1.49
CA ALA A 298 -4.15 -9.30 2.20
C ALA A 298 -3.56 -7.90 2.52
N GLN A 299 -4.12 -6.84 1.95
CA GLN A 299 -3.62 -5.47 2.13
C GLN A 299 -4.48 -4.72 3.15
N PRO A 300 -3.92 -3.73 3.87
CA PRO A 300 -4.72 -2.90 4.75
C PRO A 300 -5.78 -2.10 3.99
N PHE A 301 -6.93 -1.87 4.63
CA PHE A 301 -8.04 -1.13 4.04
C PHE A 301 -8.86 -0.37 5.09
N THR A 302 -9.65 0.59 4.62
CA THR A 302 -10.49 1.45 5.46
C THR A 302 -11.97 1.20 5.23
N ILE A 303 -12.72 1.03 6.31
CA ILE A 303 -14.18 1.05 6.32
C ILE A 303 -14.61 2.42 6.84
N LEU A 304 -15.25 3.22 5.99
CA LEU A 304 -15.81 4.51 6.36
C LEU A 304 -17.22 4.32 6.93
N LEU A 305 -17.43 4.68 8.19
CA LEU A 305 -18.72 4.62 8.84
C LEU A 305 -19.48 5.95 8.67
N ASN A 306 -20.79 5.84 8.44
CA ASN A 306 -21.71 6.97 8.41
C ASN A 306 -22.60 7.05 9.67
N ARG A 307 -22.49 6.07 10.57
CA ARG A 307 -23.20 5.98 11.85
C ARG A 307 -22.46 5.04 12.81
N PRO A 308 -22.66 5.16 14.12
CA PRO A 308 -21.98 4.31 15.09
C PRO A 308 -22.39 2.83 14.97
N ALA A 309 -21.41 1.94 15.11
CA ALA A 309 -21.63 0.53 15.38
C ALA A 309 -21.97 0.37 16.88
N LYS A 310 -23.20 -0.10 17.17
CA LYS A 310 -23.70 -0.17 18.55
C LYS A 310 -23.70 -1.60 19.06
N VAL A 311 -23.08 -1.79 20.22
CA VAL A 311 -23.12 -3.06 20.97
C VAL A 311 -24.46 -3.15 21.71
N PHE A 312 -25.09 -4.31 21.66
CA PHE A 312 -26.31 -4.61 22.43
C PHE A 312 -25.95 -5.28 23.76
N ASN A 313 -26.60 -4.89 24.85
CA ASN A 313 -26.19 -5.30 26.19
C ASN A 313 -26.51 -6.77 26.50
N ASN A 314 -27.42 -7.38 25.73
CA ASN A 314 -27.73 -8.80 25.79
C ASN A 314 -26.74 -9.68 25.00
N LYS A 315 -25.62 -9.11 24.54
CA LYS A 315 -24.53 -9.82 23.86
C LYS A 315 -23.38 -10.01 24.85
N PRO A 316 -23.14 -11.22 25.37
CA PRO A 316 -22.21 -11.41 26.48
C PRO A 316 -20.76 -11.12 26.07
N ASN A 317 -20.34 -11.59 24.88
CA ASN A 317 -18.99 -11.38 24.37
C ASN A 317 -19.07 -10.71 23.00
N VAL A 318 -18.30 -9.64 22.81
CA VAL A 318 -18.14 -8.93 21.55
C VAL A 318 -16.65 -8.69 21.35
N VAL A 319 -16.03 -9.46 20.45
CA VAL A 319 -14.62 -9.32 20.11
C VAL A 319 -14.53 -8.86 18.67
N ILE A 320 -13.90 -7.71 18.44
CA ILE A 320 -13.69 -7.18 17.09
C ILE A 320 -12.19 -7.20 16.81
N ASP A 321 -11.77 -8.07 15.89
CA ASP A 321 -10.37 -8.23 15.50
C ASP A 321 -10.15 -7.80 14.05
N GLY A 322 -9.35 -6.75 13.86
CA GLY A 322 -9.00 -6.22 12.55
C GLY A 322 -7.82 -6.91 11.86
N GLY A 323 -7.18 -7.89 12.49
CA GLY A 323 -6.00 -8.60 11.99
C GLY A 323 -4.78 -7.69 11.73
N GLY A 324 -4.80 -6.44 12.20
CA GLY A 324 -3.81 -5.42 11.91
C GLY A 324 -3.96 -4.75 10.54
N LEU A 325 -4.99 -5.11 9.78
CA LEU A 325 -5.24 -4.63 8.42
C LEU A 325 -6.41 -3.63 8.33
N VAL A 326 -7.31 -3.66 9.31
CA VAL A 326 -8.57 -2.89 9.22
C VAL A 326 -8.45 -1.54 9.92
N THR A 327 -8.80 -0.50 9.17
CA THR A 327 -9.03 0.85 9.68
C THR A 327 -10.53 1.14 9.69
N LEU A 328 -11.06 1.55 10.84
CA LEU A 328 -12.43 2.04 10.98
C LEU A 328 -12.36 3.57 11.05
N SER A 329 -12.97 4.26 10.09
CA SER A 329 -12.98 5.72 10.03
C SER A 329 -14.38 6.28 10.31
N GLY A 330 -14.47 7.29 11.17
CA GLY A 330 -15.70 8.08 11.36
C GLY A 330 -15.86 9.24 10.37
N GLY A 331 -14.89 9.42 9.46
CA GLY A 331 -14.90 10.49 8.45
C GLY A 331 -14.98 11.91 9.01
N GLY A 332 -14.60 12.10 10.28
CA GLY A 332 -14.70 13.38 11.00
C GLY A 332 -16.12 13.75 11.44
N THR A 333 -17.12 12.89 11.18
CA THR A 333 -18.55 13.25 11.35
C THR A 333 -19.31 12.35 12.31
N THR A 334 -18.85 11.11 12.51
CA THR A 334 -19.57 10.13 13.34
C THR A 334 -18.66 9.43 14.34
N ARG A 335 -19.24 9.00 15.45
CA ARG A 335 -18.60 8.07 16.38
C ARG A 335 -18.50 6.68 15.76
N ILE A 336 -17.43 5.95 16.05
CA ILE A 336 -17.20 4.62 15.46
C ILE A 336 -17.93 3.53 16.25
N LEU A 337 -17.68 3.40 17.56
CA LEU A 337 -18.27 2.37 18.42
C LEU A 337 -18.99 2.97 19.63
N TYR A 338 -20.11 2.36 19.99
CA TYR A 338 -20.92 2.77 21.13
C TYR A 338 -21.41 1.55 21.92
N MET A 339 -21.16 1.55 23.23
CA MET A 339 -21.63 0.53 24.17
C MET A 339 -22.18 1.23 25.41
N ASN A 340 -23.47 1.07 25.71
CA ASN A 340 -24.10 1.74 26.85
C ASN A 340 -25.17 0.86 27.48
N THR A 341 -24.85 0.29 28.64
CA THR A 341 -25.78 -0.51 29.44
C THR A 341 -27.00 0.27 29.94
N CYS A 342 -26.91 1.61 29.99
CA CYS A 342 -28.01 2.48 30.40
C CYS A 342 -28.94 2.90 29.26
N ASP A 343 -28.57 2.63 28.01
CA ASP A 343 -29.41 2.93 26.86
C ASP A 343 -30.43 1.82 26.64
N SER A 344 -31.72 2.11 26.84
CA SER A 344 -32.79 1.14 26.66
C SER A 344 -32.90 0.62 25.23
N ASN A 345 -32.44 1.39 24.23
CA ASN A 345 -32.43 0.94 22.84
C ASN A 345 -31.43 -0.20 22.62
N GLN A 346 -30.43 -0.32 23.50
CA GLN A 346 -29.43 -1.40 23.47
C GLN A 346 -29.84 -2.61 24.30
N VAL A 347 -31.12 -2.68 24.73
CA VAL A 347 -31.73 -3.70 25.58
C VAL A 347 -31.20 -3.63 27.00
N TRP A 348 -32.07 -3.42 27.99
CA TRP A 348 -31.68 -3.59 29.39
C TRP A 348 -31.70 -5.06 29.79
N THR A 349 -30.61 -5.54 30.39
CA THR A 349 -30.48 -6.91 30.91
C THR A 349 -30.71 -6.97 32.43
N THR A 350 -30.61 -5.85 33.13
CA THR A 350 -30.86 -5.72 34.57
C THR A 350 -31.62 -4.41 34.87
N SER A 351 -32.11 -4.26 36.10
CA SER A 351 -32.75 -3.02 36.57
C SER A 351 -31.75 -1.92 36.95
N HIS A 352 -30.45 -2.21 36.97
CA HIS A 352 -29.40 -1.27 37.34
C HIS A 352 -28.27 -1.29 36.29
N CYS A 353 -28.16 -0.22 35.51
CA CYS A 353 -27.29 -0.23 34.34
C CYS A 353 -25.81 0.02 34.63
N GLN A 354 -25.44 0.63 35.77
CA GLN A 354 -24.06 1.07 36.00
C GLN A 354 -23.08 -0.08 36.28
N ASP A 355 -23.58 -1.19 36.81
CA ASP A 355 -22.77 -2.33 37.23
C ASP A 355 -23.36 -3.63 36.65
N GLN A 356 -23.20 -3.80 35.34
CA GLN A 356 -23.62 -4.99 34.62
C GLN A 356 -22.39 -5.76 34.15
N GLU A 357 -22.39 -7.08 34.32
CA GLU A 357 -21.33 -7.97 33.84
C GLU A 357 -21.20 -7.88 32.32
N THR A 358 -22.31 -8.10 31.60
CA THR A 358 -22.35 -8.02 30.14
C THR A 358 -22.82 -6.64 29.68
N PRO A 359 -22.36 -6.15 28.52
CA PRO A 359 -21.52 -6.84 27.52
C PRO A 359 -20.01 -6.75 27.80
N HIS A 360 -19.24 -7.72 27.32
CA HIS A 360 -17.77 -7.68 27.29
C HIS A 360 -17.28 -7.27 25.89
N LEU A 361 -16.81 -6.04 25.74
CA LEU A 361 -16.25 -5.54 24.49
C LEU A 361 -14.73 -5.63 24.49
N THR A 362 -14.17 -6.34 23.51
CA THR A 362 -12.75 -6.31 23.17
C THR A 362 -12.58 -5.76 21.77
N VAL A 363 -11.76 -4.73 21.62
CA VAL A 363 -11.26 -4.28 20.32
C VAL A 363 -9.79 -4.61 20.21
N GLN A 364 -9.40 -5.29 19.12
CA GLN A 364 -8.01 -5.69 18.93
C GLN A 364 -7.52 -5.59 17.50
N ASN A 365 -6.23 -5.27 17.34
CA ASN A 365 -5.54 -5.19 16.06
C ASN A 365 -6.27 -4.28 15.03
N LEU A 366 -6.79 -3.15 15.51
CA LEU A 366 -7.58 -2.19 14.72
C LEU A 366 -6.96 -0.80 14.73
N THR A 367 -7.18 -0.04 13.66
CA THR A 367 -6.97 1.40 13.64
C THR A 367 -8.32 2.11 13.69
N PHE A 368 -8.49 3.04 14.64
CA PHE A 368 -9.63 3.95 14.75
C PHE A 368 -9.16 5.35 14.36
N ILE A 369 -9.76 5.93 13.32
CA ILE A 369 -9.37 7.24 12.80
C ILE A 369 -10.55 8.14 12.52
N ASP A 370 -10.37 9.45 12.66
CA ASP A 370 -11.38 10.48 12.34
C ASP A 370 -12.75 10.23 13.00
N GLY A 371 -12.78 9.55 14.14
CA GLY A 371 -13.99 9.39 14.94
C GLY A 371 -14.40 10.74 15.54
N SER A 372 -15.69 11.08 15.50
CA SER A 372 -16.18 12.37 15.96
C SER A 372 -17.46 12.23 16.78
N SER A 373 -17.43 12.68 18.04
CA SER A 373 -18.63 12.79 18.87
C SER A 373 -19.29 14.16 18.83
N LYS A 374 -18.81 15.11 18.00
CA LYS A 374 -19.30 16.51 18.01
C LYS A 374 -20.78 16.66 17.68
N SER A 375 -21.37 15.67 17.02
CA SER A 375 -22.81 15.62 16.70
C SER A 375 -23.65 14.94 17.77
N GLU A 376 -23.04 14.37 18.81
CA GLU A 376 -23.71 13.64 19.90
C GLU A 376 -24.20 14.63 20.96
N THR A 377 -25.48 14.58 21.30
CA THR A 377 -26.11 15.55 22.22
C THR A 377 -26.40 14.99 23.61
N ALA A 378 -26.50 13.67 23.76
CA ALA A 378 -26.84 13.02 25.03
C ALA A 378 -25.62 12.41 25.73
N TYR A 379 -24.73 11.79 24.96
CA TYR A 379 -23.56 11.08 25.46
C TYR A 379 -22.34 11.55 24.70
N ASP A 380 -21.78 12.70 25.05
CA ASP A 380 -20.62 13.28 24.36
C ASP A 380 -19.29 12.70 24.88
N GLY A 381 -18.17 13.01 24.22
CA GLY A 381 -16.86 12.38 24.38
C GLY A 381 -16.75 11.07 23.61
N GLY A 382 -15.56 10.47 23.56
CA GLY A 382 -15.35 9.19 22.89
C GLY A 382 -15.67 9.26 21.41
N GLY A 383 -14.89 10.05 20.66
CA GLY A 383 -15.05 10.20 19.21
C GLY A 383 -14.84 8.88 18.47
N ALA A 384 -13.86 8.07 18.88
CA ALA A 384 -13.78 6.69 18.39
C ALA A 384 -14.75 5.79 19.14
N ILE A 385 -14.63 5.71 20.47
CA ILE A 385 -15.36 4.74 21.29
C ILE A 385 -15.94 5.40 22.52
N TRP A 386 -17.24 5.21 22.73
CA TRP A 386 -17.92 5.55 23.97
C TRP A 386 -18.39 4.27 24.67
N VAL A 387 -18.11 4.16 25.97
CA VAL A 387 -18.44 3.00 26.79
C VAL A 387 -19.13 3.37 28.10
N ARG A 388 -20.16 2.61 28.47
CA ARG A 388 -20.69 2.54 29.84
C ARG A 388 -21.17 1.16 30.25
N GLY A 389 -20.77 0.78 31.47
CA GLY A 389 -21.04 -0.53 32.05
C GLY A 389 -20.30 -1.67 31.35
N GLY A 390 -20.62 -2.92 31.70
CA GLY A 390 -19.98 -4.09 31.10
C GLY A 390 -18.49 -4.19 31.45
N ARG A 391 -17.76 -4.86 30.56
CA ARG A 391 -16.29 -4.91 30.54
C ARG A 391 -15.76 -4.37 29.22
N PHE A 392 -14.66 -3.63 29.27
CA PHE A 392 -14.01 -3.13 28.06
C PHE A 392 -12.49 -3.31 28.11
N LYS A 393 -11.90 -3.74 26.99
CA LYS A 393 -10.44 -3.73 26.79
C LYS A 393 -10.03 -3.43 25.35
N ILE A 394 -8.82 -2.89 25.24
CA ILE A 394 -8.18 -2.44 24.01
C ILE A 394 -6.82 -3.13 23.88
N VAL A 395 -6.55 -3.80 22.75
CA VAL A 395 -5.29 -4.53 22.54
C VAL A 395 -4.73 -4.30 21.14
N ASN A 396 -3.48 -3.85 21.02
CA ASN A 396 -2.81 -3.62 19.73
C ASN A 396 -3.58 -2.66 18.80
N CYS A 397 -4.18 -1.60 19.35
CA CYS A 397 -4.99 -0.66 18.58
C CYS A 397 -4.27 0.68 18.36
N ARG A 398 -4.73 1.41 17.34
CA ARG A 398 -4.34 2.81 17.10
C ARG A 398 -5.58 3.69 17.18
N PHE A 399 -5.43 4.86 17.79
CA PHE A 399 -6.46 5.90 17.87
C PHE A 399 -5.87 7.20 17.37
N LEU A 400 -6.24 7.59 16.16
CA LEU A 400 -5.61 8.66 15.39
C LEU A 400 -6.64 9.73 15.04
N ALA A 401 -6.31 11.00 15.19
CA ALA A 401 -7.12 12.14 14.72
C ALA A 401 -8.61 12.12 15.15
N ASN A 402 -8.93 11.48 16.28
CA ASN A 402 -10.30 11.45 16.79
C ASN A 402 -10.60 12.74 17.55
N VAL A 403 -11.86 13.18 17.49
CA VAL A 403 -12.33 14.41 18.10
C VAL A 403 -13.57 14.20 18.96
N CYS A 404 -13.66 14.94 20.05
CA CYS A 404 -14.93 15.15 20.77
C CYS A 404 -15.26 16.64 20.83
N ALA A 405 -16.25 17.06 21.61
CA ALA A 405 -16.53 18.48 21.79
C ALA A 405 -15.30 19.27 22.20
N ASP A 406 -15.18 20.48 21.64
CA ASP A 406 -14.06 21.39 21.88
C ASP A 406 -14.11 21.98 23.29
N LEU A 407 -15.32 22.14 23.83
CA LEU A 407 -15.62 22.77 25.12
C LEU A 407 -16.60 21.87 25.90
N GLY A 408 -16.38 21.73 27.20
CA GLY A 408 -17.32 21.06 28.08
C GLY A 408 -16.66 20.61 29.39
N PRO A 409 -17.26 20.92 30.56
CA PRO A 409 -16.80 20.34 31.81
C PRO A 409 -16.93 18.82 31.75
N ASP A 410 -15.89 18.13 32.22
CA ASP A 410 -15.84 16.67 32.33
C ASP A 410 -16.09 15.95 30.99
N VAL A 411 -16.10 16.66 29.86
CA VAL A 411 -16.22 16.08 28.52
C VAL A 411 -14.85 15.86 27.94
N GLY A 412 -14.55 14.65 27.49
CA GLY A 412 -13.22 14.36 26.98
C GLY A 412 -13.08 13.00 26.35
N GLY A 413 -11.83 12.54 26.26
CA GLY A 413 -11.52 11.24 25.67
C GLY A 413 -11.82 11.28 24.20
N ALA A 414 -11.14 12.16 23.46
CA ALA A 414 -11.46 12.34 22.04
C ALA A 414 -11.33 11.04 21.26
N ALA A 415 -10.40 10.15 21.63
CA ALA A 415 -10.47 8.76 21.19
C ALA A 415 -11.49 7.95 22.00
N VAL A 416 -11.26 7.77 23.30
CA VAL A 416 -12.04 6.82 24.11
C VAL A 416 -12.57 7.46 25.38
N ARG A 417 -13.88 7.29 25.63
CA ARG A 417 -14.52 7.71 26.87
C ARG A 417 -15.24 6.57 27.56
N VAL A 418 -15.02 6.41 28.87
CA VAL A 418 -15.59 5.30 29.65
C VAL A 418 -16.27 5.78 30.93
N PHE A 419 -17.45 5.21 31.22
CA PHE A 419 -18.20 5.38 32.46
C PHE A 419 -18.55 4.04 33.07
N SER A 420 -18.20 3.79 34.33
CA SER A 420 -18.49 2.53 35.00
C SER A 420 -17.88 1.28 34.33
N GLN A 421 -17.53 0.30 35.17
CA GLN A 421 -17.09 -1.02 34.75
C GLN A 421 -17.65 -2.01 35.76
N TYR A 422 -17.98 -3.22 35.30
CA TYR A 422 -18.45 -4.28 36.19
C TYR A 422 -17.47 -4.49 37.36
N GLN A 423 -18.01 -4.47 38.58
CA GLN A 423 -17.29 -4.60 39.85
C GLN A 423 -16.17 -3.57 40.05
N GLY A 424 -16.19 -2.46 39.31
CA GLY A 424 -15.15 -1.42 39.38
C GLY A 424 -13.77 -1.87 38.89
N LEU A 425 -13.65 -3.03 38.24
CA LEU A 425 -12.34 -3.48 37.73
C LEU A 425 -11.89 -2.57 36.57
N PRO A 426 -10.57 -2.41 36.34
CA PRO A 426 -10.08 -1.41 35.40
C PRO A 426 -10.43 -1.75 33.95
N VAL A 427 -10.41 -0.73 33.09
CA VAL A 427 -10.26 -0.91 31.65
C VAL A 427 -8.82 -1.25 31.34
N TYR A 428 -8.61 -2.29 30.53
CA TYR A 428 -7.28 -2.68 30.09
C TYR A 428 -6.94 -2.04 28.74
N VAL A 429 -5.75 -1.47 28.65
CA VAL A 429 -5.17 -0.96 27.39
C VAL A 429 -3.80 -1.59 27.22
N VAL A 430 -3.59 -2.29 26.11
CA VAL A 430 -2.35 -3.04 25.88
C VAL A 430 -1.79 -2.71 24.52
N ASN A 431 -0.50 -2.38 24.48
CA ASN A 431 0.28 -2.21 23.26
C ASN A 431 -0.42 -1.30 22.23
N SER A 432 -1.04 -0.21 22.70
CA SER A 432 -1.89 0.63 21.87
C SER A 432 -1.34 2.05 21.78
N THR A 433 -1.64 2.75 20.68
CA THR A 433 -1.16 4.10 20.40
C THR A 433 -2.32 5.07 20.29
N PHE A 434 -2.28 6.14 21.09
CA PHE A 434 -3.20 7.27 21.04
C PHE A 434 -2.43 8.48 20.52
N GLY A 435 -2.65 8.81 19.26
CA GLY A 435 -1.87 9.81 18.52
C GLY A 435 -0.65 9.21 17.84
N GLY A 436 0.54 9.78 18.02
CA GLY A 436 1.79 9.29 17.42
C GLY A 436 2.51 10.27 16.49
N SER A 437 1.83 11.33 16.05
CA SER A 437 2.43 12.47 15.36
C SER A 437 1.55 13.70 15.52
N SER A 438 2.06 14.89 15.16
CA SER A 438 1.27 16.13 15.17
C SER A 438 0.03 16.08 14.27
N THR A 439 0.03 15.26 13.22
CA THR A 439 -1.12 15.05 12.33
C THR A 439 -2.17 14.12 12.96
N TYR A 440 -1.72 13.14 13.74
CA TYR A 440 -2.58 12.09 14.29
C TYR A 440 -3.02 12.31 15.74
N GLY A 441 -2.62 13.42 16.36
CA GLY A 441 -3.06 13.78 17.70
C GLY A 441 -4.58 13.85 17.83
N ASN A 442 -5.13 13.21 18.87
CA ASN A 442 -6.56 13.31 19.18
C ASN A 442 -6.84 14.63 19.90
N VAL A 443 -8.02 15.22 19.66
CA VAL A 443 -8.35 16.57 20.14
C VAL A 443 -9.72 16.62 20.81
N GLY A 444 -9.76 17.05 22.06
CA GLY A 444 -11.00 17.17 22.82
C GLY A 444 -10.97 18.28 23.84
N SER A 445 -12.12 18.52 24.49
CA SER A 445 -12.19 19.50 25.58
C SER A 445 -11.26 19.11 26.73
N ASN A 446 -11.28 17.83 27.14
CA ASN A 446 -10.34 17.22 28.09
C ASN A 446 -9.83 15.89 27.52
N GLY A 447 -8.71 15.37 28.01
CA GLY A 447 -8.28 14.00 27.72
C GLY A 447 -8.22 13.68 26.24
N GLY A 448 -7.27 14.24 25.47
CA GLY A 448 -7.25 14.02 24.02
C GLY A 448 -7.21 12.53 23.66
N GLY A 449 -6.40 11.75 24.37
CA GLY A 449 -6.39 10.28 24.24
C GLY A 449 -7.62 9.65 24.88
N ILE A 450 -7.60 9.48 26.20
CA ILE A 450 -8.68 8.82 26.94
C ILE A 450 -9.27 9.72 28.02
N SER A 451 -10.54 9.46 28.35
CA SER A 451 -11.15 9.99 29.56
C SER A 451 -12.07 9.02 30.26
N SER A 452 -12.30 9.25 31.54
CA SER A 452 -13.32 8.53 32.29
C SER A 452 -13.86 9.29 33.47
N ILE A 453 -15.09 8.94 33.86
CA ILE A 453 -15.68 9.33 35.14
C ILE A 453 -15.90 8.09 36.02
N GLY A 454 -15.19 8.02 37.15
CA GLY A 454 -15.32 6.93 38.13
C GLY A 454 -14.84 5.56 37.66
N VAL A 455 -13.84 5.50 36.77
CA VAL A 455 -13.31 4.24 36.21
C VAL A 455 -11.80 4.18 36.36
N SER A 456 -11.28 3.02 36.79
CA SER A 456 -9.85 2.74 36.86
C SER A 456 -9.30 2.30 35.50
N TRP A 457 -8.02 2.56 35.25
CA TRP A 457 -7.31 2.16 34.03
C TRP A 457 -6.03 1.40 34.37
N ALA A 458 -5.77 0.33 33.63
CA ALA A 458 -4.50 -0.39 33.65
C ALA A 458 -3.93 -0.45 32.24
N ILE A 459 -2.85 0.30 32.02
CA ILE A 459 -2.29 0.61 30.70
C ILE A 459 -0.90 -0.01 30.60
N TYR A 460 -0.71 -0.87 29.60
CA TYR A 460 0.50 -1.66 29.40
C TYR A 460 1.13 -1.33 28.04
N ASN A 461 2.43 -1.06 28.04
CA ASN A 461 3.28 -0.92 26.86
C ASN A 461 2.67 -0.01 25.79
N SER A 462 2.01 1.07 26.18
CA SER A 462 1.22 1.91 25.27
C SER A 462 1.85 3.28 25.07
N VAL A 463 1.39 4.01 24.05
CA VAL A 463 1.86 5.37 23.72
C VAL A 463 0.69 6.34 23.73
N PHE A 464 0.89 7.48 24.37
CA PHE A 464 0.03 8.65 24.25
C PHE A 464 0.88 9.84 23.81
N SER A 465 0.76 10.24 22.54
CA SER A 465 1.52 11.39 22.07
C SER A 465 0.79 12.31 21.14
N TYR A 466 1.16 13.59 21.21
CA TYR A 466 0.57 14.67 20.40
C TYR A 466 -0.93 14.89 20.62
N ASN A 467 -1.51 14.38 21.71
CA ASN A 467 -2.91 14.62 22.04
C ASN A 467 -3.10 16.02 22.63
N ARG A 468 -4.31 16.59 22.46
CA ARG A 468 -4.59 17.98 22.80
C ARG A 468 -5.89 18.12 23.58
N ALA A 469 -5.81 18.76 24.74
CA ALA A 469 -6.97 19.21 25.50
C ALA A 469 -7.14 20.73 25.32
N ILE A 470 -8.16 21.13 24.55
CA ILE A 470 -8.36 22.50 24.07
C ILE A 470 -9.46 23.29 24.78
N GLY A 471 -10.14 22.66 25.75
CA GLY A 471 -11.09 23.36 26.63
C GLY A 471 -10.41 24.45 27.45
N ASN A 472 -11.18 25.27 28.17
CA ASN A 472 -10.64 26.38 28.96
C ASN A 472 -11.43 26.57 30.26
N GLY A 473 -10.80 27.04 31.33
CA GLY A 473 -11.44 27.34 32.61
C GLY A 473 -11.68 26.14 33.53
N GLY A 474 -11.21 24.94 33.17
CA GLY A 474 -11.33 23.73 33.99
C GLY A 474 -12.78 23.34 34.22
N ASN A 475 -13.09 22.79 35.40
CA ASN A 475 -14.46 22.52 35.85
C ASN A 475 -14.98 23.62 36.80
N SER A 476 -14.65 24.89 36.55
CA SER A 476 -14.95 25.99 37.47
C SER A 476 -16.43 26.36 37.51
N VAL A 477 -16.95 26.57 38.72
CA VAL A 477 -18.31 27.07 39.00
C VAL A 477 -18.22 28.43 39.70
N VAL A 478 -18.92 29.45 39.19
CA VAL A 478 -19.01 30.78 39.80
C VAL A 478 -20.48 31.10 40.08
N ASN A 479 -20.81 31.40 41.34
CA ASN A 479 -22.18 31.67 41.80
C ASN A 479 -23.20 30.58 41.40
N GLY A 480 -22.78 29.31 41.43
CA GLY A 480 -23.63 28.17 41.03
C GLY A 480 -23.76 27.95 39.52
N THR A 481 -23.14 28.79 38.70
CA THR A 481 -23.12 28.67 37.24
C THR A 481 -21.79 28.06 36.79
N GLN A 482 -21.85 27.01 35.99
CA GLN A 482 -20.67 26.46 35.33
C GLN A 482 -20.07 27.51 34.37
N VAL A 483 -18.81 27.88 34.60
CA VAL A 483 -18.07 28.82 33.73
C VAL A 483 -16.83 28.18 33.12
N GLY A 484 -16.34 27.09 33.69
CA GLY A 484 -15.27 26.27 33.14
C GLY A 484 -15.78 25.32 32.05
N ASN A 485 -14.98 25.17 30.99
CA ASN A 485 -15.27 24.42 29.78
C ASN A 485 -14.17 23.39 29.48
N GLY A 486 -13.59 22.80 30.52
CA GLY A 486 -12.56 21.76 30.41
C GLY A 486 -11.16 22.31 30.23
N GLY A 487 -10.37 21.65 29.39
CA GLY A 487 -8.98 22.00 29.09
C GLY A 487 -7.98 21.26 29.95
N SER A 488 -8.29 20.07 30.45
CA SER A 488 -7.41 19.32 31.36
C SER A 488 -7.04 17.95 30.81
N GLY A 489 -5.85 17.45 31.15
CA GLY A 489 -5.37 16.12 30.77
C GLY A 489 -5.06 16.03 29.28
N GLY A 490 -3.91 16.52 28.80
CA GLY A 490 -3.59 16.49 27.37
C GLY A 490 -3.69 15.08 26.77
N ALA A 491 -3.18 14.06 27.47
CA ALA A 491 -3.35 12.65 27.11
C ALA A 491 -4.52 11.98 27.85
N ILE A 492 -4.53 12.07 29.18
CA ILE A 492 -5.44 11.30 30.05
C ILE A 492 -6.19 12.26 30.97
N TYR A 493 -7.53 12.14 30.99
CA TYR A 493 -8.38 12.85 31.93
C TYR A 493 -9.21 11.89 32.77
N MET A 494 -9.12 11.98 34.10
CA MET A 494 -9.86 11.13 35.03
C MET A 494 -10.42 11.96 36.19
N ASP A 495 -11.71 11.80 36.46
CA ASP A 495 -12.40 12.38 37.61
C ASP A 495 -13.38 11.36 38.22
N GLY A 496 -13.54 11.36 39.55
CA GLY A 496 -14.53 10.52 40.24
C GLY A 496 -14.25 10.40 41.72
N ASN A 497 -14.58 9.27 42.33
CA ASN A 497 -14.27 8.98 43.74
C ASN A 497 -13.04 8.06 43.80
N THR A 498 -13.14 6.89 44.43
CA THR A 498 -12.06 5.90 44.48
C THR A 498 -11.78 5.34 43.09
N MET A 499 -10.58 5.58 42.57
CA MET A 499 -10.12 5.08 41.27
C MET A 499 -8.60 4.91 41.24
N THR A 500 -8.12 4.11 40.29
CA THR A 500 -6.69 3.86 40.10
C THR A 500 -6.29 4.06 38.64
N LEU A 501 -5.19 4.78 38.44
CA LEU A 501 -4.49 4.85 37.16
C LEU A 501 -3.17 4.10 37.29
N SER A 502 -3.03 2.99 36.55
CA SER A 502 -1.80 2.21 36.50
C SER A 502 -1.17 2.28 35.11
N LEU A 503 0.07 2.73 35.04
CA LEU A 503 0.88 2.83 33.81
C LEU A 503 2.07 1.88 33.92
N TYR A 504 2.20 0.98 32.95
CA TYR A 504 3.25 -0.03 32.89
C TYR A 504 3.93 0.03 31.53
N GLY A 505 5.25 0.23 31.46
CA GLY A 505 5.97 0.26 30.18
C GLY A 505 5.50 1.36 29.20
N THR A 506 4.81 2.39 29.69
CA THR A 506 4.02 3.33 28.87
C THR A 506 4.79 4.63 28.61
N LEU A 507 4.63 5.18 27.40
CA LEU A 507 5.21 6.46 26.99
C LEU A 507 4.11 7.52 26.83
N ILE A 508 4.25 8.65 27.51
CA ILE A 508 3.37 9.81 27.37
C ILE A 508 4.20 11.05 27.02
N GLU A 509 4.08 11.55 25.79
CA GLU A 509 4.93 12.65 25.32
C GLU A 509 4.27 13.62 24.33
N GLU A 510 4.77 14.85 24.28
CA GLU A 510 4.35 15.87 23.30
C GLU A 510 2.85 16.21 23.32
N ASN A 511 2.16 15.92 24.43
CA ASN A 511 0.75 16.29 24.60
C ASN A 511 0.66 17.76 25.03
N THR A 512 -0.46 18.41 24.69
CA THR A 512 -0.68 19.84 25.01
C THR A 512 -2.00 20.08 25.71
N VAL A 513 -2.02 21.07 26.60
CA VAL A 513 -3.20 21.42 27.40
C VAL A 513 -3.30 22.92 27.63
N ASN A 514 -4.54 23.42 27.78
CA ASN A 514 -4.77 24.82 28.12
C ASN A 514 -4.83 25.09 29.64
N MET A 515 -5.35 24.14 30.46
CA MET A 515 -5.60 24.38 31.90
C MET A 515 -4.74 23.57 32.86
N HIS A 516 -4.95 22.26 32.97
CA HIS A 516 -4.33 21.43 34.02
C HIS A 516 -3.86 20.09 33.46
N GLY A 517 -2.71 19.59 33.91
CA GLY A 517 -2.25 18.25 33.58
C GLY A 517 -1.90 18.08 32.10
N SER A 518 -0.75 18.58 31.64
CA SER A 518 -0.36 18.45 30.22
C SER A 518 -0.24 17.00 29.76
N ALA A 519 0.17 16.09 30.65
CA ALA A 519 0.09 14.65 30.45
C ALA A 519 -1.23 14.09 31.02
N ILE A 520 -1.40 14.22 32.34
CA ILE A 520 -2.43 13.52 33.10
C ILE A 520 -3.16 14.52 34.01
N PHE A 521 -4.48 14.47 34.00
CA PHE A 521 -5.33 15.07 35.01
C PHE A 521 -6.08 13.97 35.74
N PHE A 522 -5.88 13.86 37.05
CA PHE A 522 -6.41 12.77 37.88
C PHE A 522 -6.98 13.32 39.18
N ILE A 523 -8.31 13.23 39.35
CA ILE A 523 -9.04 13.79 40.49
C ILE A 523 -9.92 12.73 41.14
N THR A 524 -9.80 12.64 42.47
CA THR A 524 -10.65 11.81 43.31
C THR A 524 -11.29 12.66 44.39
N ASN A 525 -12.59 12.90 44.28
CA ASN A 525 -13.37 13.78 45.16
C ASN A 525 -13.36 13.34 46.63
N ASN A 526 -13.19 12.05 46.89
CA ASN A 526 -13.07 11.47 48.23
C ASN A 526 -11.61 11.27 48.69
N HIS A 527 -10.64 11.77 47.92
CA HIS A 527 -9.19 11.66 48.21
C HIS A 527 -8.70 10.22 48.40
N ASP A 528 -9.38 9.26 47.76
CA ASP A 528 -9.09 7.82 47.85
C ASP A 528 -8.64 7.25 46.50
N GLY A 529 -7.81 8.00 45.79
CA GLY A 529 -7.24 7.61 44.50
C GLY A 529 -5.83 7.04 44.59
N THR A 530 -5.38 6.35 43.54
CA THR A 530 -3.97 5.93 43.41
C THR A 530 -3.47 6.09 41.99
N VAL A 531 -2.29 6.69 41.84
CA VAL A 531 -1.55 6.78 40.59
C VAL A 531 -0.30 5.91 40.72
N HIS A 532 -0.21 4.86 39.89
CA HIS A 532 0.90 3.92 39.86
C HIS A 532 1.60 4.00 38.50
N ILE A 533 2.91 4.23 38.49
CA ILE A 533 3.72 4.44 37.28
C ILE A 533 4.97 3.58 37.39
N GLU A 534 5.06 2.55 36.55
CA GLU A 534 6.16 1.58 36.54
C GLU A 534 6.75 1.40 35.13
N ASP A 535 8.08 1.38 35.05
CA ASP A 535 8.85 1.26 33.80
C ASP A 535 8.36 2.19 32.68
N SER A 536 7.87 3.38 33.03
CA SER A 536 7.18 4.30 32.14
C SER A 536 7.92 5.63 31.99
N VAL A 537 7.67 6.33 30.88
CA VAL A 537 8.29 7.62 30.57
C VAL A 537 7.21 8.64 30.27
N ILE A 538 7.20 9.73 31.03
CA ILE A 538 6.36 10.90 30.82
C ILE A 538 7.28 12.09 30.61
N ARG A 539 7.22 12.72 29.44
CA ARG A 539 8.15 13.80 29.06
C ARG A 539 7.59 14.77 28.05
N ASN A 540 8.13 15.98 27.99
CA ASN A 540 7.86 16.95 26.93
C ASN A 540 6.35 17.22 26.74
N ASN A 541 5.56 17.28 27.82
CA ASN A 541 4.14 17.61 27.73
C ASN A 541 3.97 19.10 28.09
N HIS A 542 3.29 19.86 27.24
CA HIS A 542 3.36 21.33 27.25
C HIS A 542 2.05 22.00 27.69
N GLY A 543 2.18 23.21 28.22
CA GLY A 543 1.04 24.05 28.65
C GLY A 543 0.60 23.78 30.08
N GLY A 544 -0.61 24.20 30.42
CA GLY A 544 -1.28 23.95 31.70
C GLY A 544 -0.60 24.50 32.96
N SER A 545 -1.18 24.12 34.11
CA SER A 545 -0.83 24.59 35.45
C SER A 545 -1.27 23.57 36.51
N TRP A 546 -0.90 23.81 37.77
CA TRP A 546 -1.20 22.95 38.92
C TRP A 546 -0.62 21.54 38.77
N TYR A 547 0.71 21.47 38.83
CA TYR A 547 1.47 20.23 38.73
C TYR A 547 1.94 19.74 40.10
N THR A 548 1.42 18.57 40.50
CA THR A 548 1.93 17.84 41.68
C THR A 548 3.16 17.01 41.30
N LEU A 549 3.18 16.50 40.06
CA LEU A 549 4.38 16.01 39.37
C LEU A 549 4.46 16.68 37.99
N PRO A 550 5.64 16.74 37.33
CA PRO A 550 5.76 17.35 36.00
C PRO A 550 4.70 16.81 35.01
N GLY A 551 3.86 17.71 34.51
CA GLY A 551 2.77 17.37 33.59
C GLY A 551 1.57 16.62 34.19
N ILE A 552 1.56 16.34 35.50
CA ILE A 552 0.49 15.59 36.19
C ILE A 552 -0.19 16.47 37.24
N SER A 553 -1.49 16.68 37.06
CA SER A 553 -2.37 17.36 38.01
C SER A 553 -3.16 16.35 38.81
N MET A 554 -3.01 16.39 40.13
CA MET A 554 -3.73 15.56 41.10
C MET A 554 -3.68 16.20 42.49
N HIS A 555 -4.54 15.78 43.42
CA HIS A 555 -4.46 16.28 44.80
C HIS A 555 -3.11 15.95 45.44
N SER A 556 -2.64 16.82 46.33
CA SER A 556 -1.34 16.67 47.01
C SER A 556 -1.25 15.43 47.91
N ASP A 557 -2.40 14.90 48.34
CA ASP A 557 -2.53 13.70 49.16
C ASP A 557 -2.93 12.44 48.35
N THR A 558 -2.97 12.54 47.02
CA THR A 558 -3.16 11.38 46.15
C THR A 558 -2.06 10.36 46.41
N ARG A 559 -2.41 9.09 46.63
CA ARG A 559 -1.41 8.02 46.77
C ARG A 559 -0.69 7.83 45.44
N GLN A 560 0.64 7.85 45.48
CA GLN A 560 1.47 7.74 44.29
C GLN A 560 2.56 6.68 44.48
N GLU A 561 2.75 5.85 43.46
CA GLU A 561 3.80 4.84 43.40
C GLU A 561 4.54 5.01 42.07
N ILE A 562 5.83 5.35 42.12
CA ILE A 562 6.65 5.59 40.93
C ILE A 562 7.87 4.68 41.01
N ILE A 563 7.98 3.74 40.07
CA ILE A 563 8.98 2.67 40.06
C ILE A 563 9.68 2.71 38.70
N ASN A 564 11.01 2.79 38.70
CA ASN A 564 11.84 2.75 37.46
C ASN A 564 11.35 3.66 36.32
N SER A 565 10.76 4.80 36.66
CA SER A 565 10.05 5.66 35.70
C SER A 565 10.62 7.07 35.67
N THR A 566 10.50 7.72 34.52
CA THR A 566 10.89 9.12 34.32
C THR A 566 9.63 9.96 34.19
N VAL A 567 9.50 10.99 35.02
CA VAL A 567 8.43 12.00 34.95
C VAL A 567 9.08 13.38 34.92
N GLN A 568 9.08 14.02 33.75
CA GLN A 568 9.83 15.26 33.50
C GLN A 568 9.04 16.32 32.72
#